data_AF-A0A645DPF2-F1
#
_entry.id   AF-A0A645DPF2-F1
#
_cell.length_a   1.000
_cell.length_b   1.000
_cell.length_c   1.000
_cell.angle_alpha   90.00
_cell.angle_beta   90.00
_cell.angle_gamma   90.00
#
_symmetry.space_group_name_H-M   'P 1'
#
loop_
_entity.id
_entity.type
_entity.pdbx_description
1 polymer ?
#
loop_
_entity_poly.entity_id
_entity_poly.type
_entity_poly.pdbx_seq_one_letter_code
_entity_poly.pdbx_strand_id
1 'polypeptide(L)'
;MLGGLQYVFNSDITLAAVTALKMTAMTLVFIILLATTRMQDLSAALVTQCRVPYEYAFMLTAALRFIPDFLAESKAIQEAQACRGFSAGGNPITRLTSYMAIIKPLILKAVGRSETMALSLELRGFGSKKTRSFSANVALAVIDYAMLSAMAGVTVCLVIL
;
A
#
# COMPACT_ATOMS: atom_id res chain seq x y z
N MET A 1 -1.74 -0.52 -30.85
CA MET A 1 -3.15 -0.96 -30.95
C MET A 1 -4.14 0.19 -31.14
N LEU A 2 -3.84 1.44 -30.71
CA LEU A 2 -4.75 2.59 -30.93
C LEU A 2 -4.70 3.21 -32.35
N GLY A 3 -3.61 3.08 -33.10
CA GLY A 3 -3.53 3.59 -34.48
C GLY A 3 -4.46 2.86 -35.47
N GLY A 4 -4.79 1.59 -35.22
CA GLY A 4 -5.70 0.82 -36.06
C GLY A 4 -7.19 1.16 -35.86
N LEU A 5 -7.55 1.70 -34.68
CA LEU A 5 -8.91 2.14 -34.37
C LEU A 5 -9.24 3.51 -34.99
N GLN A 6 -8.23 4.32 -35.31
CA GLN A 6 -8.38 5.64 -35.95
C GLN A 6 -8.67 5.58 -37.46
N TYR A 7 -8.28 4.49 -38.13
CA TYR A 7 -8.60 4.34 -39.55
C TYR A 7 -10.07 3.95 -39.78
N VAL A 8 -10.74 3.40 -38.76
CA VAL A 8 -12.13 2.92 -38.82
C VAL A 8 -13.13 4.00 -38.40
N PHE A 9 -12.75 4.90 -37.47
CA PHE A 9 -13.56 6.04 -37.05
C PHE A 9 -12.90 7.32 -37.57
N ASN A 10 -13.49 7.92 -38.61
CA ASN A 10 -13.06 9.16 -39.26
C ASN A 10 -13.09 10.36 -38.29
N SER A 11 -12.15 10.40 -37.34
CA SER A 11 -12.06 11.40 -36.27
C SER A 11 -10.77 12.21 -36.41
N ASP A 12 -10.87 13.53 -36.27
CA ASP A 12 -9.80 14.48 -36.46
C ASP A 12 -8.51 14.13 -35.71
N ILE A 13 -7.36 14.32 -36.38
CA ILE A 13 -6.00 14.11 -35.85
C ILE A 13 -5.78 14.88 -34.53
N THR A 14 -6.53 15.95 -34.32
CA THR A 14 -6.52 16.75 -33.08
C THR A 14 -7.13 16.00 -31.89
N LEU A 15 -8.22 15.26 -32.05
CA LEU A 15 -8.84 14.46 -30.97
C LEU A 15 -7.98 13.26 -30.57
N ALA A 16 -7.33 12.66 -31.56
CA ALA A 16 -6.32 11.63 -31.37
C ALA A 16 -5.14 12.11 -30.52
N ALA A 17 -4.59 13.28 -30.87
CA ALA A 17 -3.47 13.87 -30.13
C ALA A 17 -3.87 14.24 -28.69
N VAL A 18 -5.06 14.82 -28.50
CA VAL A 18 -5.56 15.21 -27.16
C VAL A 18 -5.80 13.98 -26.27
N THR A 19 -6.37 12.89 -26.80
CA THR A 19 -6.64 11.67 -26.01
C THR A 19 -5.36 10.93 -25.63
N ALA A 20 -4.38 10.84 -26.53
CA ALA A 20 -3.07 10.27 -26.24
C ALA A 20 -2.30 11.08 -25.18
N LEU A 21 -2.33 12.42 -25.29
CA LEU A 21 -1.72 13.32 -24.31
C LEU A 21 -2.39 13.17 -22.93
N LYS A 22 -3.72 13.09 -22.88
CA LYS A 22 -4.48 12.89 -21.63
C LYS A 22 -4.14 11.58 -20.93
N MET A 23 -4.08 10.47 -21.66
CA MET A 23 -3.73 9.16 -21.08
C MET A 23 -2.29 9.17 -20.53
N THR A 24 -1.37 9.81 -21.23
CA THR A 24 0.04 9.94 -20.79
C THR A 24 0.16 10.85 -19.56
N ALA A 25 -0.60 11.94 -19.49
CA ALA A 25 -0.63 12.80 -18.32
C ALA A 25 -1.20 12.06 -17.09
N MET A 26 -2.28 11.29 -17.25
CA MET A 26 -2.89 10.53 -16.15
C MET A 26 -1.96 9.46 -15.58
N THR A 27 -1.24 8.73 -16.44
CA THR A 27 -0.27 7.73 -15.98
C THR A 27 0.92 8.38 -15.26
N LEU A 28 1.40 9.52 -15.77
CA LEU A 28 2.52 10.24 -15.17
C LEU A 28 2.15 10.81 -13.79
N VAL A 29 0.95 11.40 -13.64
CA VAL A 29 0.43 11.85 -12.34
C VAL A 29 0.30 10.67 -11.37
N PHE A 30 -0.18 9.52 -11.83
CA PHE A 30 -0.31 8.32 -11.00
C PHE A 30 1.05 7.79 -10.52
N ILE A 31 2.08 7.81 -11.38
CA ILE A 31 3.44 7.43 -11.03
C ILE A 31 4.04 8.41 -10.00
N ILE A 32 3.86 9.72 -10.22
CA ILE A 32 4.32 10.73 -9.25
C ILE A 32 3.62 10.53 -7.90
N LEU A 33 2.31 10.28 -7.90
CA LEU A 33 1.55 9.99 -6.69
C LEU A 33 2.12 8.79 -5.94
N LEU A 34 2.38 7.68 -6.63
CA LEU A 34 2.97 6.48 -6.03
C LEU A 34 4.41 6.70 -5.54
N ALA A 35 5.19 7.52 -6.24
CA ALA A 35 6.60 7.78 -5.90
C ALA A 35 6.75 8.75 -4.71
N THR A 36 5.89 9.77 -4.63
CA THR A 36 5.93 10.77 -3.56
C THR A 36 5.24 10.28 -2.28
N THR A 37 4.24 9.39 -2.40
CA THR A 37 3.50 8.86 -1.25
C THR A 37 4.24 7.70 -0.60
N ARG A 38 4.85 7.93 0.57
CA ARG A 38 5.40 6.83 1.38
C ARG A 38 4.26 5.98 1.93
N MET A 39 4.36 4.65 1.80
CA MET A 39 3.39 3.66 2.34
C MET A 39 3.10 3.86 3.85
N GLN A 40 4.07 4.39 4.59
CA GLN A 40 4.00 4.68 6.02
C GLN A 40 3.18 5.96 6.32
N ASP A 41 3.24 6.95 5.44
CA ASP A 41 2.55 8.24 5.59
C ASP A 41 1.07 8.11 5.14
N LEU A 42 0.79 7.33 4.08
CA LEU A 42 -0.56 7.05 3.60
C LEU A 42 -1.42 6.37 4.66
N SER A 43 -0.84 5.42 5.37
CA SER A 43 -1.54 4.63 6.37
C SER A 43 -1.72 5.36 7.69
N ALA A 44 -0.73 6.17 8.09
CA ALA A 44 -0.87 7.06 9.23
C ALA A 44 -1.98 8.09 8.99
N ALA A 45 -2.05 8.66 7.77
CA ALA A 45 -3.13 9.55 7.34
C ALA A 45 -4.50 8.84 7.28
N LEU A 46 -4.56 7.58 6.82
CA LEU A 46 -5.80 6.80 6.78
C LEU A 46 -6.37 6.55 8.19
N VAL A 47 -5.50 6.40 9.18
CA VAL A 47 -5.85 6.14 10.57
C VAL A 47 -6.27 7.41 11.30
N THR A 48 -5.55 8.53 11.09
CA THR A 48 -5.87 9.79 11.76
C THR A 48 -7.10 10.48 11.19
N GLN A 49 -7.34 10.37 9.88
CA GLN A 49 -8.45 11.08 9.23
C GLN A 49 -9.80 10.35 9.34
N CYS A 50 -9.82 9.02 9.42
CA CYS A 50 -11.06 8.22 9.49
C CYS A 50 -11.68 8.10 10.91
N ARG A 51 -11.12 8.74 11.95
CA ARG A 51 -11.66 8.72 13.33
C ARG A 51 -12.03 7.32 13.86
N VAL A 52 -11.16 6.34 13.59
CA VAL A 52 -11.37 4.97 14.05
C VAL A 52 -10.96 4.84 15.53
N PRO A 53 -11.65 4.01 16.36
CA PRO A 53 -11.23 3.77 17.73
C PRO A 53 -9.76 3.35 17.82
N TYR A 54 -9.07 3.81 18.86
CA TYR A 54 -7.62 3.70 19.03
C TYR A 54 -7.05 2.29 18.84
N GLU A 55 -7.81 1.26 19.23
CA GLU A 55 -7.39 -0.14 19.10
C GLU A 55 -7.21 -0.54 17.64
N TYR A 56 -8.13 -0.14 16.76
CA TYR A 56 -8.02 -0.40 15.33
C TYR A 56 -6.92 0.42 14.67
N ALA A 57 -6.76 1.68 15.07
CA ALA A 57 -5.68 2.55 14.65
C ALA A 57 -4.31 1.92 14.95
N PHE A 58 -4.14 1.44 16.18
CA PHE A 58 -2.94 0.75 16.63
C PHE A 58 -2.71 -0.55 15.87
N MET A 59 -3.74 -1.38 15.68
CA MET A 59 -3.64 -2.62 14.91
C MET A 59 -3.18 -2.37 13.48
N LEU A 60 -3.69 -1.34 12.80
CA LEU A 60 -3.28 -1.02 11.43
C LEU A 60 -1.80 -0.58 11.39
N THR A 61 -1.40 0.37 12.24
CA THR A 61 -0.01 0.84 12.27
C THR A 61 0.97 -0.29 12.61
N ALA A 62 0.61 -1.17 13.55
CA ALA A 62 1.39 -2.36 13.88
C ALA A 62 1.52 -3.31 12.68
N ALA A 63 0.40 -3.61 12.01
CA ALA A 63 0.39 -4.49 10.84
C ALA A 63 1.32 -3.97 9.73
N LEU A 64 1.27 -2.67 9.44
CA LEU A 64 2.08 -2.04 8.40
C LEU A 64 3.57 -2.01 8.73
N ARG A 65 3.93 -1.81 10.01
CA ARG A 65 5.31 -1.95 10.48
C ARG A 65 5.83 -3.37 10.33
N PHE A 66 4.96 -4.38 10.43
CA PHE A 66 5.34 -5.79 10.29
C PHE A 66 5.46 -6.26 8.84
N ILE A 67 4.92 -5.53 7.86
CA ILE A 67 5.08 -5.86 6.43
C ILE A 67 6.55 -6.01 6.01
N PRO A 68 7.47 -5.04 6.27
CA PRO A 68 8.86 -5.20 5.87
C PRO A 68 9.54 -6.40 6.53
N ASP A 69 9.28 -6.63 7.82
CA ASP A 69 9.82 -7.78 8.55
C ASP A 69 9.29 -9.10 7.98
N PHE A 70 8.00 -9.15 7.66
CA PHE A 70 7.34 -10.32 7.07
C PHE A 70 7.90 -10.66 5.69
N LEU A 71 8.22 -9.64 4.88
CA LEU A 71 8.88 -9.82 3.58
C LEU A 71 10.30 -10.37 3.74
N ALA A 72 11.07 -9.84 4.69
CA ALA A 72 12.41 -10.33 4.98
C ALA A 72 12.38 -11.80 5.46
N GLU A 73 11.43 -12.14 6.31
CA GLU A 73 11.24 -13.50 6.82
C GLU A 73 10.78 -14.48 5.73
N SER A 74 9.82 -14.06 4.89
CA SER A 74 9.40 -14.84 3.72
C SER A 74 10.59 -15.13 2.80
N LYS A 75 11.46 -14.15 2.56
CA LYS A 75 12.67 -14.32 1.74
C LYS A 75 13.65 -15.31 2.38
N ALA A 76 13.92 -15.19 3.69
CA ALA A 76 14.78 -16.11 4.41
C ALA A 76 14.25 -17.57 4.38
N ILE A 77 12.93 -17.76 4.52
CA ILE A 77 12.31 -19.09 4.41
C ILE A 77 12.43 -19.61 2.97
N GLN A 78 12.22 -18.77 1.96
CA GLN A 78 12.40 -19.15 0.56
C GLN A 78 13.83 -19.62 0.27
N GLU A 79 14.83 -18.88 0.73
CA GLU A 79 16.25 -19.24 0.60
C GLU A 79 16.57 -20.56 1.33
N ALA A 80 16.06 -20.73 2.55
CA ALA A 80 16.24 -21.98 3.31
C ALA A 80 15.60 -23.19 2.61
N GLN A 81 14.43 -23.02 1.98
CA GLN A 81 13.82 -24.09 1.19
C GLN A 81 14.60 -24.34 -0.11
N ALA A 82 15.12 -23.31 -0.78
CA ALA A 82 15.98 -23.46 -1.95
C ALA A 82 17.21 -24.34 -1.64
N CYS A 83 17.84 -24.16 -0.47
CA CYS A 83 18.93 -25.02 0.01
C CYS A 83 18.50 -26.48 0.27
N ARG A 84 17.22 -26.73 0.57
CA ARG A 84 16.66 -28.08 0.78
C ARG A 84 16.24 -28.76 -0.54
N GLY A 85 16.65 -28.22 -1.69
CA GLY A 85 16.33 -28.77 -3.00
C GLY A 85 14.96 -28.33 -3.55
N PHE A 86 14.39 -27.25 -3.01
CA PHE A 86 13.16 -26.67 -3.54
C PHE A 86 13.39 -26.10 -4.95
N SER A 87 12.86 -26.79 -5.96
CA SER A 87 12.80 -26.29 -7.34
C SER A 87 11.42 -25.68 -7.60
N ALA A 88 11.38 -24.39 -7.95
CA ALA A 88 10.18 -23.71 -8.41
C ALA A 88 9.80 -24.07 -9.87
N GLY A 89 10.49 -25.05 -10.47
CA GLY A 89 10.23 -25.55 -11.81
C GLY A 89 9.37 -26.80 -11.82
N GLY A 90 8.33 -26.83 -12.66
CA GLY A 90 7.44 -27.98 -12.84
C GLY A 90 6.00 -27.60 -13.21
N ASN A 91 5.11 -28.59 -13.12
CA ASN A 91 3.67 -28.48 -13.36
C ASN A 91 3.03 -27.43 -12.40
N PRO A 92 2.08 -26.58 -12.80
CA PRO A 92 1.39 -25.63 -11.90
C PRO A 92 0.86 -26.27 -10.60
N ILE A 93 0.43 -27.53 -10.66
CA ILE A 93 -0.06 -28.29 -9.50
C ILE A 93 1.08 -28.59 -8.51
N THR A 94 2.24 -29.06 -9.00
CA THR A 94 3.41 -29.32 -8.15
C THR A 94 4.00 -28.02 -7.59
N ARG A 95 3.86 -26.91 -8.33
CA ARG A 95 4.27 -25.59 -7.86
C ARG A 95 3.39 -25.11 -6.70
N LEU A 96 2.07 -25.38 -6.74
CA LEU A 96 1.14 -25.03 -5.68
C LEU A 96 1.40 -25.81 -4.38
N THR A 97 1.60 -27.12 -4.48
CA THR A 97 1.95 -27.95 -3.30
C THR A 97 3.32 -27.60 -2.73
N SER A 98 4.25 -27.17 -3.58
CA SER A 98 5.55 -26.63 -3.15
C SER A 98 5.40 -25.33 -2.33
N TYR A 99 4.52 -24.40 -2.71
CA TYR A 99 4.31 -23.18 -1.90
C TYR A 99 3.83 -23.46 -0.47
N MET A 100 3.10 -24.55 -0.23
CA MET A 100 2.71 -24.97 1.12
C MET A 100 3.91 -25.21 2.05
N ALA A 101 5.09 -25.60 1.53
CA ALA A 101 6.30 -25.81 2.32
C ALA A 101 6.87 -24.49 2.90
N ILE A 102 6.63 -23.36 2.22
CA ILE A 102 7.04 -22.02 2.68
C ILE A 102 5.96 -21.42 3.59
N ILE A 103 4.68 -21.62 3.26
CA ILE A 103 3.55 -21.03 3.98
C ILE A 103 3.46 -21.58 5.42
N LYS A 104 3.61 -22.90 5.61
CA LYS A 104 3.52 -23.53 6.94
C LYS A 104 4.47 -22.90 7.98
N PRO A 105 5.80 -22.83 7.76
CA PRO A 105 6.72 -22.24 8.74
C PRO A 105 6.49 -20.73 8.92
N LEU A 106 6.07 -20.02 7.87
CA LEU A 106 5.78 -18.60 7.95
C LEU A 106 4.58 -18.30 8.86
N ILE A 107 3.51 -19.10 8.76
CA ILE A 107 2.34 -18.98 9.65
C ILE A 107 2.71 -19.30 11.09
N LEU A 108 3.43 -20.40 11.33
CA LEU A 108 3.88 -20.79 12.68
C LEU A 108 4.66 -19.68 13.37
N LYS A 109 5.57 -19.03 12.64
CA LYS A 109 6.32 -17.88 13.16
C LYS A 109 5.45 -16.64 13.38
N ALA A 110 4.53 -16.34 12.46
CA ALA A 110 3.61 -15.22 12.61
C ALA A 110 2.72 -15.36 13.86
N VAL A 111 2.24 -16.58 14.16
CA VAL A 111 1.45 -16.87 15.37
C VAL A 111 2.26 -16.63 16.64
N GLY A 112 3.47 -17.20 16.74
CA GLY A 112 4.34 -16.98 17.91
C GLY A 112 4.72 -15.51 18.11
N ARG A 113 4.92 -14.76 17.02
CA ARG A 113 5.14 -13.31 17.08
C ARG A 113 3.91 -12.55 17.58
N SER A 114 2.72 -12.96 17.18
CA SER A 114 1.48 -12.35 17.67
C SER A 114 1.29 -12.59 19.17
N GLU A 115 1.58 -13.79 19.66
CA GLU A 115 1.45 -14.13 21.09
C GLU A 115 2.43 -13.31 21.96
N THR A 116 3.70 -13.25 21.55
CA THR A 116 4.73 -12.44 22.23
C THR A 116 4.40 -10.95 22.23
N MET A 117 3.84 -10.43 21.12
CA MET A 117 3.35 -9.06 21.05
C MET A 117 2.16 -8.83 21.99
N ALA A 118 1.17 -9.73 22.00
CA ALA A 118 -0.01 -9.63 22.86
C ALA A 118 0.38 -9.61 24.34
N LEU A 119 1.23 -10.55 24.78
CA LEU A 119 1.75 -10.59 26.14
C LEU A 119 2.50 -9.30 26.50
N SER A 120 3.31 -8.78 25.58
CA SER A 120 4.03 -7.52 25.78
C SER A 120 3.10 -6.31 25.91
N LEU A 121 1.96 -6.32 25.22
CA LEU A 121 0.95 -5.26 25.30
C LEU A 121 0.15 -5.34 26.61
N GLU A 122 -0.21 -6.55 27.05
CA GLU A 122 -0.85 -6.78 28.34
C GLU A 122 0.04 -6.31 29.50
N LEU A 123 1.33 -6.68 29.49
CA LEU A 123 2.30 -6.23 30.49
C LEU A 123 2.47 -4.69 30.53
N ARG A 124 2.24 -4.01 29.41
CA ARG A 124 2.27 -2.54 29.30
C ARG A 124 0.92 -1.88 29.62
N GLY A 125 -0.09 -2.65 30.02
CA GLY A 125 -1.43 -2.14 30.34
C GLY A 125 -2.17 -1.60 29.11
N PHE A 126 -1.97 -2.20 27.94
CA PHE A 126 -2.79 -1.92 26.76
C PHE A 126 -4.26 -2.29 27.06
N GLY A 127 -5.21 -1.38 26.80
CA GLY A 127 -6.63 -1.54 27.15
C GLY A 127 -7.07 -1.08 28.55
N SER A 128 -6.15 -0.72 29.46
CA SER A 128 -6.49 -0.40 30.87
C SER A 128 -7.04 1.02 31.12
N LYS A 129 -6.81 2.00 30.21
CA LYS A 129 -7.25 3.41 30.40
C LYS A 129 -8.06 3.92 29.21
N LYS A 130 -9.24 4.50 29.49
CA LYS A 130 -10.22 5.07 28.53
C LYS A 130 -9.72 6.32 27.80
N THR A 131 -8.73 7.03 28.36
CA THR A 131 -8.15 8.25 27.79
C THR A 131 -6.65 8.08 27.59
N ARG A 132 -6.20 7.93 26.35
CA ARG A 132 -4.78 7.85 25.96
C ARG A 132 -4.37 9.15 25.26
N SER A 133 -3.19 9.67 25.62
CA SER A 133 -2.54 10.79 24.95
C SER A 133 -1.87 10.32 23.65
N PHE A 134 -2.19 10.96 22.54
CA PHE A 134 -1.66 10.65 21.22
C PHE A 134 -0.24 11.24 21.07
N SER A 135 0.78 10.42 20.78
CA SER A 135 2.16 10.90 20.58
C SER A 135 2.50 11.21 19.12
N ALA A 136 1.67 10.78 18.17
CA ALA A 136 1.90 10.98 16.74
C ALA A 136 0.78 11.85 16.16
N ASN A 137 0.87 13.16 16.37
CA ASN A 137 0.02 14.10 15.64
C ASN A 137 0.46 14.09 14.17
N VAL A 138 -0.25 13.35 13.32
CA VAL A 138 -0.22 13.56 11.87
C VAL A 138 -1.10 14.78 11.61
N ALA A 139 -0.59 15.96 11.95
CA ALA A 139 -1.23 17.22 11.63
C ALA A 139 -0.87 17.55 10.18
N LEU A 140 -1.89 17.80 9.36
CA LEU A 140 -1.72 18.32 8.00
C LEU A 140 -0.89 19.60 8.07
N ALA A 141 0.19 19.63 7.29
CA ALA A 141 1.02 20.81 7.22
C ALA A 141 0.26 21.92 6.48
N VAL A 142 0.60 23.18 6.73
CA VAL A 142 0.02 24.33 6.00
C VAL A 142 0.24 24.19 4.48
N ILE A 143 1.30 23.49 4.09
CA ILE A 143 1.65 23.16 2.70
C ILE A 143 0.60 22.21 2.08
N ASP A 144 0.03 21.28 2.85
CA ASP A 144 -1.00 20.36 2.35
C ASP A 144 -2.28 21.12 2.00
N TYR A 145 -2.68 22.10 2.83
CA TYR A 145 -3.82 22.98 2.53
C TYR A 145 -3.55 23.88 1.33
N ALA A 146 -2.34 24.43 1.21
CA ALA A 146 -1.95 25.24 0.06
C ALA A 146 -2.00 24.42 -1.25
N MET A 147 -1.45 23.20 -1.27
CA MET A 147 -1.51 22.32 -2.44
C MET A 147 -2.94 21.90 -2.79
N LEU A 148 -3.77 21.59 -1.80
CA LEU A 148 -5.16 21.18 -2.02
C LEU A 148 -6.00 22.32 -2.60
N SER A 149 -5.77 23.55 -2.13
CA SER A 149 -6.39 24.77 -2.69
C SER A 149 -5.93 25.06 -4.12
N ALA A 150 -4.63 24.86 -4.42
CA ALA A 150 -4.08 25.06 -5.75
C ALA A 150 -4.62 24.01 -6.75
N MET A 151 -4.70 22.74 -6.35
CA MET A 151 -5.31 21.69 -7.18
C MET A 151 -6.78 21.95 -7.47
N ALA A 152 -7.56 22.37 -6.46
CA ALA A 152 -8.96 22.75 -6.63
C ALA A 152 -9.10 23.95 -7.58
N GLY A 153 -8.23 24.95 -7.46
CA GLY A 153 -8.19 26.11 -8.36
C GLY A 153 -7.90 25.72 -9.81
N VAL A 154 -6.93 24.83 -10.03
CA VAL A 154 -6.60 24.33 -11.38
C VAL A 154 -7.75 23.53 -11.97
N THR A 155 -8.43 22.69 -11.17
CA THR A 155 -9.59 21.93 -11.67
C THR A 155 -10.76 22.84 -12.02
N VAL A 156 -11.07 23.83 -11.20
CA VAL A 156 -12.14 24.80 -11.49
C VAL A 156 -11.82 25.65 -12.72
N CYS A 157 -10.57 26.09 -12.88
CA CYS A 157 -10.12 26.82 -14.06
C CYS A 157 -10.28 26.00 -15.35
N LEU A 158 -9.94 24.71 -15.31
CA LEU A 158 -10.09 23.80 -16.45
C LEU A 158 -11.57 23.47 -16.78
N VAL A 159 -12.46 23.47 -15.78
CA VAL A 159 -13.90 23.23 -16.01
C VAL A 159 -14.60 24.47 -16.58
N ILE A 160 -14.10 25.67 -16.27
CA ILE A 160 -14.67 26.94 -16.75
C ILE A 160 -14.15 27.32 -18.13
N LEU A 161 -12.91 26.93 -18.49
CA LEU A 161 -12.29 27.15 -19.80
C LEU A 161 -12.78 26.15 -20.85
#